data_AF-A0A7J7VAH4-F1
#
_entry.id   AF-A0A7J7VAH4-F1
#
_cell.length_a   1.000
_cell.length_b   1.000
_cell.length_c   1.000
_cell.angle_alpha   90.00
_cell.angle_beta   90.00
_cell.angle_gamma   90.00
#
_symmetry.space_group_name_H-M   'P 1'
#
loop_
_entity.id
_entity.type
_entity.pdbx_description
1 polymer ?
#
loop_
_entity_poly.entity_id
_entity_poly.type
_entity_poly.pdbx_seq_one_letter_code
_entity_poly.pdbx_strand_id
1 'polypeptide(L)' 'MEVAGLTTSKCIDWMGGVGYTRSFPVEKYFRDAKIGTIYEGASNIQLNTIGKHLDAQY' A
#
# COMPACT_ATOMS: atom_id res chain seq x y z
N MET A 1 3.29 -3.96 -1.82
CA MET A 1 3.08 -2.51 -1.60
C MET A 1 2.22 -2.17 -0.36
N GLU A 2 2.05 -3.09 0.59
CA GLU A 2 1.23 -2.87 1.79
C GLU A 2 1.86 -1.89 2.79
N VAL A 3 3.17 -1.98 2.98
CA VAL A 3 3.95 -1.10 3.87
C VAL A 3 3.87 0.37 3.41
N ALA A 4 3.84 0.64 2.11
CA ALA A 4 3.73 2.00 1.58
C ALA A 4 2.40 2.68 1.95
N GLY A 5 1.29 1.93 1.89
CA GLY A 5 -0.02 2.41 2.34
C GLY A 5 -0.08 2.66 3.84
N LEU A 6 0.52 1.76 4.64
CA LEU A 6 0.58 1.92 6.10
C LEU A 6 1.44 3.11 6.52
N THR A 7 2.60 3.31 5.90
CA THR A 7 3.50 4.44 6.20
C THR A 7 2.85 5.77 5.84
N THR A 8 2.25 5.88 4.66
CA THR A 8 1.57 7.11 4.24
C THR A 8 0.35 7.44 5.10
N SER A 9 -0.41 6.43 5.54
CA SER A 9 -1.51 6.59 6.50
C SER A 9 -1.01 7.15 7.84
N LYS A 10 0.06 6.55 8.39
CA LYS A 10 0.66 7.03 9.65
C LYS A 10 1.24 8.44 9.52
N CYS A 11 1.82 8.79 8.38
CA CYS A 11 2.31 10.15 8.14
C CYS A 11 1.18 11.19 8.11
N ILE A 12 0.00 10.85 7.59
CA ILE A 12 -1.20 11.71 7.67
C ILE A 12 -1.63 11.88 9.13
N ASP A 13 -1.70 10.77 9.89
CA ASP A 13 -2.08 10.82 11.31
C ASP A 13 -1.10 11.66 12.14
N TRP A 14 0.21 11.57 11.87
CA TRP A 14 1.24 12.37 12.54
C TRP A 14 1.21 13.85 12.17
N MET A 15 0.80 14.18 10.95
CA MET A 15 0.58 15.57 10.55
C MET A 15 -0.76 16.13 11.08
N GLY A 16 -1.66 15.30 11.58
CA GLY A 16 -2.98 15.74 12.06
C GLY A 16 -3.82 16.37 10.94
N GLY A 17 -4.68 17.33 11.29
CA GLY A 17 -5.64 17.92 10.34
C GLY A 17 -5.00 18.56 9.09
N VAL A 18 -3.75 19.03 9.17
CA VAL A 18 -3.03 19.60 8.02
C VAL A 18 -2.56 18.54 7.03
N GLY A 19 -2.37 17.29 7.48
CA GLY A 19 -2.04 16.15 6.61
C GLY A 19 -3.18 15.75 5.67
N TYR A 20 -4.41 16.16 5.98
CA TYR A 20 -5.62 15.93 5.17
C TYR A 20 -5.94 17.07 4.19
N THR A 21 -5.15 18.15 4.21
CA THR A 21 -5.31 19.26 3.27
C THR A 21 -4.41 19.11 2.05
N ARG A 22 -4.94 19.48 0.87
CA ARG A 22 -4.22 19.48 -0.43
C ARG A 22 -2.99 20.38 -0.47
N SER A 23 -2.79 21.18 0.57
CA SER A 23 -1.64 22.05 0.75
C SER A 23 -0.34 21.27 1.00
N PHE A 24 -0.43 20.01 1.44
CA PHE A 24 0.74 19.17 1.72
C PHE A 24 0.83 17.97 0.78
N PRO A 25 2.05 17.55 0.37
CA PRO A 25 2.23 16.46 -0.59
C PRO A 25 1.85 15.08 -0.05
N VAL A 26 1.55 14.97 1.25
CA VAL A 26 1.34 13.69 1.96
C VAL A 26 0.04 13.00 1.55
N GLU A 27 -1.02 13.75 1.26
CA GLU A 27 -2.26 13.18 0.71
C GLU A 27 -2.00 12.53 -0.66
N LYS A 28 -1.13 13.15 -1.47
CA LYS A 28 -0.81 12.66 -2.82
C LYS A 28 -0.09 11.32 -2.72
N TYR A 29 0.88 11.21 -1.81
CA TYR A 29 1.57 9.95 -1.55
C TYR A 29 0.62 8.87 -1.04
N PHE A 30 -0.37 9.20 -0.22
CA PHE A 30 -1.38 8.24 0.23
C PHE A 30 -2.27 7.73 -0.92
N ARG A 31 -2.74 8.62 -1.81
CA ARG A 31 -3.52 8.23 -3.00
C ARG A 31 -2.70 7.35 -3.95
N ASP A 32 -1.46 7.74 -4.21
CA ASP A 32 -0.55 7.01 -5.10
C ASP A 32 -0.15 5.65 -4.47
N ALA A 33 -0.01 5.55 -3.15
CA ALA A 33 0.27 4.27 -2.48
C ALA A 33 -0.92 3.28 -2.55
N LYS A 34 -2.16 3.79 -2.58
CA LYS A 34 -3.35 2.92 -2.63
C LYS A 34 -3.50 2.23 -3.99
N ILE A 35 -3.20 2.91 -5.10
CA ILE A 35 -3.27 2.30 -6.45
C ILE A 35 -2.30 1.12 -6.57
N GLY A 36 -1.14 1.22 -5.92
CA GLY A 36 -0.10 0.19 -5.93
C GLY A 36 -0.47 -1.12 -5.21
N THR A 37 -1.55 -1.13 -4.42
CA THR A 37 -2.11 -2.39 -3.86
C THR A 37 -3.05 -3.11 -4.82
N ILE A 38 -3.45 -2.45 -5.91
CA ILE A 38 -4.41 -2.97 -6.90
C ILE A 38 -3.67 -3.24 -8.22
N TYR A 39 -2.75 -2.36 -8.61
CA TYR A 39 -1.92 -2.48 -9.79
C TYR A 39 -0.71 -3.41 -9.52
N GLU A 40 -0.38 -4.28 -10.48
CA GLU A 40 0.63 -5.36 -10.37
C GLU A 40 0.29 -6.58 -9.49
N GLY A 41 -0.99 -6.87 -9.33
CA GLY A 41 -1.45 -8.09 -8.67
C GLY A 41 -1.77 -7.84 -7.21
N ALA A 42 -3.08 -7.85 -6.91
CA ALA A 42 -3.59 -7.81 -5.55
C ALA A 42 -2.84 -8.81 -4.66
N SER A 43 -2.66 -8.52 -3.36
CA SER A 43 -1.93 -9.40 -2.41
C SER A 43 -2.33 -10.87 -2.52
N ASN A 44 -3.60 -11.15 -2.86
CA ASN A 44 -4.10 -12.50 -3.10
C ASN A 44 -3.43 -13.23 -4.28
N ILE A 45 -3.11 -12.56 -5.40
CA ILE A 45 -2.40 -13.17 -6.54
C ILE A 45 -0.95 -13.48 -6.17
N GLN A 46 -0.29 -12.60 -5.41
CA GLN A 46 1.06 -12.85 -4.90
C GLN A 46 1.06 -14.05 -3.94
N LEU A 47 0.12 -14.11 -2.99
CA LEU A 47 -0.04 -15.25 -2.07
C LEU A 47 -0.35 -16.56 -2.80
N ASN A 48 -1.19 -16.53 -3.83
CA ASN A 48 -1.52 -17.70 -4.62
C ASN A 48 -0.32 -18.19 -5.45
N THR A 49 0.52 -17.27 -5.95
CA THR A 49 1.77 -17.62 -6.66
C THR A 49 2.79 -18.26 -5.72
N ILE A 50 2.92 -17.74 -4.49
CA ILE A 50 3.77 -18.32 -3.43
C ILE A 50 3.24 -19.70 -3.04
N GLY A 51 1.93 -19.86 -2.86
CA GLY A 51 1.29 -21.14 -2.54
C GLY A 51 1.56 -22.21 -3.61
N LYS A 52 1.43 -21.85 -4.90
CA LYS A 52 1.78 -22.75 -6.02
C LYS A 52 3.25 -23.13 -6.06
N HIS A 53 4.15 -22.20 -5.71
CA HIS A 53 5.59 -22.51 -5.63
C HIS A 53 5.92 -23.42 -4.44
N LEU A 54 5.21 -23.27 -3.31
CA LEU A 54 5.39 -24.11 -2.13
C LEU A 54 4.90 -25.55 -2.41
N ASP A 55 3.75 -25.68 -3.07
CA ASP A 55 3.13 -26.95 -3.44
C ASP A 55 3.95 -27.72 -4.49
N ALA A 56 4.72 -27.01 -5.34
CA ALA A 56 5.61 -27.62 -6.32
C ALA A 56 6.97 -28.06 -5.74
N GLN A 57 7.31 -27.67 -4.49
CA GLN A 57 8.56 -28.06 -3.82
C GLN A 57 8.41 -29.30 -2.92
N TYR A 58 7.18 -29.76 -2.69
CA TYR A 58 6.84 -30.98 -1.95
C TYR A 58 6.17 -32.00 -2.86
#